data_AF-A0A2G7GHR3-F1
#
_entry.id   AF-A0A2G7GHR3-F1
#
_cell.length_a   1.000
_cell.length_b   1.000
_cell.length_c   1.000
_cell.angle_alpha   90.00
_cell.angle_beta   90.00
_cell.angle_gamma   90.00
#
_symmetry.space_group_name_H-M   'P 1'
#
loop_
_entity.id
_entity.type
_entity.pdbx_description
1 polymer ?
#
loop_
_entity_poly.entity_id
_entity_poly.type
_entity_poly.pdbx_seq_one_letter_code
_entity_poly.pdbx_strand_id
1 'polypeptide(L)'
;MSQSNSNQGKAAKWLAYAVPAIVFFIALGGAAWLFSRTSQPTRSNLSSAASQSPSNQTDNLLAPTTSEASLKPAENWQANNHIHGLTVSPDSFQIIYVASHNGLLKRSETGRWYWVKERYDYMGFIAHPTDANRFYASGHPPEGGNLGFQVSRNQGVDWQEVSMSGVDFHAMAIAPSRPDIIYGLATSGERGFFVSHDAGQTWVQQPANGLEAMPFSLKVDPLNAERVVATTQAGLYESQDAGKTWSLIPSTATAPIVGLALQADGDRTVMFGYRVSPANTGLYRSVDNGQTWELWSSNGLEGTVLYLAVASSNAQIFYAINENNIVFQSQDGGKTWNELS
;
A
#
# COMPACT_ATOMS: atom_id res chain seq x y z
N MET A 1 15.65 50.46 27.18
CA MET A 1 15.58 49.88 25.82
C MET A 1 15.62 48.37 25.96
N SER A 2 14.47 47.70 25.86
CA SER A 2 14.38 46.24 25.76
C SER A 2 13.37 45.93 24.66
N GLN A 3 13.81 45.28 23.58
CA GLN A 3 12.89 44.71 22.60
C GLN A 3 12.79 43.21 22.85
N SER A 4 11.57 42.78 23.18
CA SER A 4 11.13 41.40 23.11
C SER A 4 10.82 41.08 21.64
N ASN A 5 11.38 40.00 21.11
CA ASN A 5 11.01 39.49 19.79
C ASN A 5 10.01 38.34 19.96
N SER A 6 8.76 38.60 19.61
CA SER A 6 7.63 37.70 19.68
C SER A 6 7.60 36.74 18.48
N ASN A 7 8.09 35.51 18.69
CA ASN A 7 7.98 34.43 17.69
C ASN A 7 6.68 33.60 17.82
N GLN A 8 5.69 34.05 18.58
CA GLN A 8 4.45 33.29 18.82
C GLN A 8 3.35 33.47 17.76
N GLY A 9 3.61 34.19 16.66
CA GLY A 9 2.59 34.49 15.64
C GLY A 9 2.61 33.66 14.35
N LYS A 10 3.63 32.80 14.13
CA LYS A 10 3.84 32.13 12.83
C LYS A 10 3.58 30.61 12.80
N ALA A 11 3.42 29.96 13.96
CA ALA A 11 3.21 28.51 14.04
C ALA A 11 1.76 28.06 13.75
N ALA A 12 0.76 28.94 13.87
CA ALA A 12 -0.66 28.58 13.77
C ALA A 12 -1.25 28.59 12.35
N LYS A 13 -0.46 28.97 11.32
CA LYS A 13 -0.94 29.06 9.92
C LYS A 13 -0.51 27.90 9.00
N TRP A 14 0.24 26.91 9.51
CA TRP A 14 0.78 25.81 8.70
C TRP A 14 -0.01 24.49 8.77
N LEU A 15 -0.92 24.30 9.74
CA LEU A 15 -1.71 23.07 9.83
C LEU A 15 -2.70 22.87 8.65
N ALA A 16 -3.01 23.92 7.89
CA ALA A 16 -3.84 23.83 6.69
C ALA A 16 -3.04 23.50 5.40
N TYR A 17 -1.70 23.46 5.47
CA TYR A 17 -0.81 23.34 4.31
C TYR A 17 0.29 22.26 4.44
N ALA A 18 0.33 21.51 5.56
CA ALA A 18 1.34 20.48 5.82
C ALA A 18 0.86 19.04 5.53
N VAL A 19 -0.23 18.88 4.78
CA VAL A 19 -0.30 17.83 3.77
C VAL A 19 -0.17 18.61 2.48
N PRO A 20 0.94 18.54 1.73
CA PRO A 20 0.95 19.10 0.40
C PRO A 20 -0.28 18.53 -0.32
N ALA A 21 -1.04 19.38 -0.99
CA ALA A 21 -2.07 18.98 -1.94
C ALA A 21 -1.50 18.14 -3.12
N ILE A 22 -0.32 17.53 -2.96
CA ILE A 22 0.42 16.70 -3.90
C ILE A 22 -0.04 15.24 -3.83
N VAL A 23 -0.79 14.83 -2.80
CA VAL A 23 -1.64 13.61 -2.87
C VAL A 23 -3.00 13.89 -3.54
N PHE A 24 -3.26 15.15 -3.94
CA PHE A 24 -4.56 15.60 -4.44
C PHE A 24 -4.48 16.24 -5.84
N PHE A 25 -4.26 15.40 -6.84
CA PHE A 25 -4.85 15.62 -8.17
C PHE A 25 -5.17 14.27 -8.82
N ILE A 26 -6.33 13.72 -8.49
CA ILE A 26 -7.12 12.99 -9.50
C ILE A 26 -8.37 13.83 -9.73
N ALA A 27 -8.51 14.26 -10.98
CA ALA A 27 -9.72 14.87 -11.47
C ALA A 27 -10.89 13.93 -11.19
N LEU A 28 -11.84 14.38 -10.37
CA LEU A 28 -13.27 14.15 -10.58
C LEU A 28 -14.03 15.15 -9.70
N GLY A 29 -14.93 15.88 -10.36
CA GLY A 29 -15.89 16.78 -9.73
C GLY A 29 -16.67 16.09 -8.61
N GLY A 30 -17.02 16.88 -7.60
CA GLY A 30 -17.48 16.37 -6.33
C GLY A 30 -18.83 15.65 -6.35
N ALA A 31 -19.08 14.94 -5.24
CA ALA A 31 -20.33 14.95 -4.51
C ALA A 31 -20.10 14.20 -3.20
N ALA A 32 -20.70 14.73 -2.13
CA ALA A 32 -20.70 14.16 -0.80
C ALA A 32 -21.14 12.68 -0.81
N TRP A 33 -20.48 11.87 0.01
CA TRP A 33 -20.91 10.52 0.34
C TRP A 33 -22.27 10.59 1.05
N LEU A 34 -23.35 10.32 0.31
CA LEU A 34 -24.68 10.09 0.86
C LEU A 34 -25.02 8.61 0.65
N PHE A 35 -25.02 7.85 1.73
CA PHE A 35 -25.53 6.47 1.74
C PHE A 35 -27.04 6.49 1.48
N SER A 36 -27.48 5.99 0.33
CA SER A 36 -28.88 5.60 0.13
C SER A 36 -29.00 4.09 0.34
N ARG A 37 -29.78 3.70 1.35
CA ARG A 37 -30.30 2.34 1.47
C ARG A 37 -31.32 2.14 0.35
N THR A 38 -31.11 1.16 -0.52
CA THR A 38 -32.20 0.59 -1.30
C THR A 38 -32.18 -0.94 -1.26
N SER A 39 -33.38 -1.46 -1.33
CA SER A 39 -33.88 -2.79 -1.00
C SER A 39 -33.35 -3.93 -1.88
N GLN A 40 -33.18 -5.09 -1.24
CA GLN A 40 -32.97 -6.40 -1.84
C GLN A 40 -33.99 -6.73 -2.94
N PRO A 41 -33.59 -7.41 -4.03
CA PRO A 41 -34.48 -8.24 -4.82
C PRO A 41 -34.51 -9.69 -4.27
N THR A 42 -35.71 -10.24 -4.25
CA THR A 42 -36.06 -11.60 -3.84
C THR A 42 -35.57 -12.68 -4.82
N ARG A 43 -35.30 -13.88 -4.27
CA ARG A 43 -34.93 -15.10 -5.01
C ARG A 43 -36.08 -15.66 -5.85
N SER A 44 -35.80 -16.01 -7.11
CA SER A 44 -36.27 -17.18 -7.89
C SER A 44 -35.65 -17.04 -9.30
N ASN A 45 -35.07 -18.01 -10.00
CA ASN A 45 -35.27 -19.45 -10.11
C ASN A 45 -33.92 -20.17 -10.27
N LEU A 46 -33.77 -21.33 -9.63
CA LEU A 46 -32.75 -22.32 -9.95
C LEU A 46 -33.26 -23.21 -11.09
N SER A 47 -32.52 -23.27 -12.19
CA SER A 47 -32.58 -24.39 -13.13
C SER A 47 -31.16 -24.84 -13.42
N SER A 48 -30.93 -26.13 -13.19
CA SER A 48 -29.69 -26.86 -13.28
C SER A 48 -29.07 -26.85 -14.68
N ALA A 49 -27.80 -26.48 -14.78
CA ALA A 49 -26.92 -26.92 -15.84
C ALA A 49 -25.55 -27.26 -15.24
N ALA A 50 -25.01 -28.39 -15.70
CA ALA A 50 -24.01 -29.21 -15.04
C ALA A 50 -22.65 -28.54 -14.79
N SER A 51 -22.05 -28.90 -13.67
CA SER A 51 -20.67 -28.65 -13.29
C SER A 51 -19.70 -29.23 -14.32
N GLN A 52 -19.01 -28.36 -15.06
CA GLN A 52 -17.71 -28.69 -15.64
C GLN A 52 -16.65 -28.07 -14.74
N SER A 53 -15.90 -28.93 -14.05
CA SER A 53 -14.73 -28.55 -13.26
C SER A 53 -13.72 -27.79 -14.15
N PRO A 54 -13.20 -26.63 -13.74
CA PRO A 54 -12.03 -26.07 -14.39
C PRO A 54 -10.86 -27.01 -14.15
N SER A 55 -10.30 -27.51 -15.24
CA SER A 55 -9.09 -28.32 -15.26
C SER A 55 -7.97 -27.66 -14.46
N ASN A 56 -7.34 -28.42 -13.57
CA ASN A 56 -6.05 -28.10 -12.95
C ASN A 56 -5.05 -27.71 -14.06
N GLN A 57 -4.86 -26.42 -14.29
CA GLN A 57 -3.64 -25.95 -14.92
C GLN A 57 -2.54 -26.09 -13.86
N THR A 58 -1.72 -27.11 -14.04
CA THR A 58 -0.43 -27.23 -13.37
C THR A 58 0.33 -25.92 -13.53
N ASP A 59 0.61 -25.25 -12.42
CA ASP A 59 1.55 -24.14 -12.30
C ASP A 59 2.91 -24.60 -12.83
N ASN A 60 3.14 -24.41 -14.13
CA ASN A 60 4.49 -24.41 -14.68
C ASN A 60 5.16 -23.16 -14.12
N LEU A 61 5.92 -23.34 -13.04
CA LEU A 61 6.86 -22.37 -12.53
C LEU A 61 7.84 -22.02 -13.66
N LEU A 62 7.54 -20.96 -14.41
CA LEU A 62 8.49 -20.38 -15.34
C LEU A 62 9.70 -19.91 -14.53
N ALA A 63 10.89 -20.35 -14.93
CA ALA A 63 12.14 -19.80 -14.41
C ALA A 63 12.14 -18.26 -14.59
N PRO A 64 12.86 -17.49 -13.74
CA PRO A 64 12.91 -16.04 -13.88
C PRO A 64 13.60 -15.68 -15.20
N THR A 65 12.82 -15.31 -16.24
CA THR A 65 13.35 -15.15 -17.61
C THR A 65 13.75 -13.72 -17.98
N THR A 66 13.70 -12.75 -17.07
CA THR A 66 14.22 -11.41 -17.36
C THR A 66 15.56 -11.19 -16.67
N SER A 67 16.63 -11.47 -17.40
CA SER A 67 17.95 -10.94 -17.05
C SER A 67 17.90 -9.41 -17.04
N GLU A 68 18.60 -8.75 -16.12
CA GLU A 68 18.67 -7.27 -16.07
C GLU A 68 19.07 -6.63 -17.41
N ALA A 69 19.83 -7.36 -18.24
CA ALA A 69 20.23 -6.93 -19.56
C ALA A 69 19.07 -6.66 -20.54
N SER A 70 17.88 -7.22 -20.29
CA SER A 70 16.69 -6.98 -21.14
C SER A 70 15.82 -5.83 -20.65
N LEU A 71 16.07 -5.29 -19.45
CA LEU A 71 15.28 -4.19 -18.90
C LEU A 71 15.87 -2.83 -19.28
N LYS A 72 14.99 -1.87 -19.52
CA LYS A 72 15.40 -0.50 -19.83
C LYS A 72 15.87 0.20 -18.55
N PRO A 73 17.07 0.82 -18.55
CA PRO A 73 17.50 1.65 -17.42
C PRO A 73 16.48 2.76 -17.11
N ALA A 74 16.22 2.98 -15.83
CA ALA A 74 15.30 4.00 -15.34
C ALA A 74 16.10 5.15 -14.73
N GLU A 75 16.69 5.98 -15.58
CA GLU A 75 17.38 7.20 -15.14
C GLU A 75 16.35 8.30 -14.84
N ASN A 76 16.56 9.07 -13.77
CA ASN A 76 15.71 10.19 -13.35
C ASN A 76 14.21 9.85 -13.19
N TRP A 77 13.89 8.58 -12.87
CA TRP A 77 12.51 8.12 -12.71
C TRP A 77 11.74 8.89 -11.63
N GLN A 78 12.45 9.53 -10.70
CA GLN A 78 11.88 10.33 -9.62
C GLN A 78 11.19 11.61 -10.12
N ALA A 79 11.59 12.16 -11.27
CA ALA A 79 11.04 13.42 -11.78
C ALA A 79 9.63 13.23 -12.36
N ASN A 80 8.68 14.10 -11.98
CA ASN A 80 7.29 14.07 -12.43
C ASN A 80 6.62 12.70 -12.29
N ASN A 81 6.95 12.01 -11.19
CA ASN A 81 6.45 10.68 -10.91
C ASN A 81 5.83 10.67 -9.52
N HIS A 82 4.80 9.86 -9.32
CA HIS A 82 4.13 9.70 -8.03
C HIS A 82 4.11 8.22 -7.68
N ILE A 83 4.42 7.90 -6.42
CA ILE A 83 4.55 6.50 -5.98
C ILE A 83 3.24 6.03 -5.35
N HIS A 84 2.92 4.77 -5.66
CA HIS A 84 1.70 4.08 -5.27
C HIS A 84 1.98 2.79 -4.49
N GLY A 85 3.22 2.29 -4.54
CA GLY A 85 3.62 1.14 -3.74
C GLY A 85 5.14 0.97 -3.64
N LEU A 86 5.57 0.33 -2.56
CA LEU A 86 6.94 -0.09 -2.32
C LEU A 86 6.92 -1.50 -1.74
N THR A 87 7.72 -2.39 -2.30
CA THR A 87 7.92 -3.74 -1.75
C THR A 87 9.37 -4.16 -1.85
N VAL A 88 9.79 -5.01 -0.92
CA VAL A 88 11.09 -5.68 -0.95
C VAL A 88 10.89 -7.08 -1.50
N SER A 89 11.82 -7.55 -2.34
CA SER A 89 11.75 -8.92 -2.86
C SER A 89 11.92 -9.94 -1.75
N PRO A 90 11.10 -11.00 -1.68
CA PRO A 90 11.20 -11.99 -0.60
C PRO A 90 12.42 -12.93 -0.73
N ASP A 91 13.04 -13.01 -1.91
CA ASP A 91 14.25 -13.80 -2.19
C ASP A 91 15.56 -13.01 -2.04
N SER A 92 15.52 -11.68 -2.09
CA SER A 92 16.67 -10.80 -1.89
C SER A 92 16.24 -9.44 -1.34
N PHE A 93 16.66 -9.16 -0.10
CA PHE A 93 16.38 -7.86 0.54
C PHE A 93 17.07 -6.68 -0.16
N GLN A 94 17.99 -6.92 -1.10
CA GLN A 94 18.67 -5.88 -1.87
C GLN A 94 17.84 -5.40 -3.07
N ILE A 95 16.83 -6.18 -3.47
CA ILE A 95 15.93 -5.88 -4.57
C ILE A 95 14.66 -5.25 -4.01
N ILE A 96 14.29 -4.08 -4.55
CA ILE A 96 13.01 -3.45 -4.28
C ILE A 96 12.26 -3.16 -5.57
N TYR A 97 10.94 -3.16 -5.47
CA TYR A 97 10.05 -2.74 -6.53
C TYR A 97 9.24 -1.54 -6.08
N VAL A 98 9.05 -0.59 -7.01
CA VAL A 98 8.30 0.64 -6.76
C VAL A 98 7.24 0.77 -7.84
N ALA A 99 5.98 0.72 -7.43
CA ALA A 99 4.84 0.98 -8.31
C ALA A 99 4.59 2.49 -8.33
N SER A 100 4.44 3.05 -9.52
CA SER A 100 4.32 4.47 -9.72
C SER A 100 3.31 4.81 -10.82
N HIS A 101 3.00 6.10 -10.93
CA HIS A 101 2.12 6.66 -11.94
C HIS A 101 2.61 6.41 -13.38
N ASN A 102 3.91 6.16 -13.53
CA ASN A 102 4.56 5.96 -14.82
C ASN A 102 5.03 4.52 -15.04
N GLY A 103 4.72 3.59 -14.14
CA GLY A 103 5.06 2.18 -14.32
C GLY A 103 5.54 1.46 -13.07
N LEU A 104 6.11 0.28 -13.30
CA LEU A 104 6.78 -0.53 -12.29
C LEU A 104 8.29 -0.43 -12.45
N LEU A 105 8.95 0.00 -11.38
CA LEU A 105 10.40 0.09 -11.27
C LEU A 105 10.95 -1.09 -10.49
N LYS A 106 12.18 -1.50 -10.84
CA LYS A 106 13.00 -2.42 -10.07
C LYS A 106 14.33 -1.74 -9.74
N ARG A 107 14.74 -1.77 -8.47
CA ARG A 107 16.13 -1.57 -8.08
C ARG A 107 16.80 -2.93 -7.96
N SER A 108 17.86 -3.13 -8.72
CA SER A 108 18.68 -4.36 -8.70
C SER A 108 19.53 -4.47 -7.44
N GLU A 109 20.14 -5.63 -7.25
CA GLU A 109 21.14 -5.86 -6.19
C GLU A 109 22.36 -4.95 -6.34
N THR A 110 22.71 -4.60 -7.59
CA THR A 110 23.81 -3.66 -7.88
C THR A 110 23.43 -2.19 -7.60
N GLY A 111 22.18 -1.94 -7.24
CA GLY A 111 21.63 -0.60 -6.98
C GLY A 111 21.17 0.16 -8.21
N ARG A 112 21.30 -0.42 -9.42
CA ARG A 112 20.79 0.18 -10.65
C ARG A 112 19.27 0.07 -10.75
N TRP A 113 18.66 1.11 -11.32
CA TRP A 113 17.22 1.21 -11.53
C TRP A 113 16.83 0.84 -12.95
N TYR A 114 15.71 0.13 -13.07
CA TYR A 114 15.17 -0.35 -14.33
C TYR A 114 13.65 -0.19 -14.37
N TRP A 115 13.13 0.13 -15.55
CA TRP A 115 11.71 -0.01 -15.83
C TRP A 115 11.42 -1.48 -16.15
N VAL A 116 10.57 -2.09 -15.33
CA VAL A 116 10.01 -3.42 -15.60
C VAL A 116 8.85 -3.27 -16.59
N LYS A 117 8.00 -2.28 -16.33
CA LYS A 117 6.88 -1.90 -17.20
C LYS A 117 6.73 -0.38 -17.17
N GLU A 118 6.58 0.26 -18.33
CA GLU A 118 6.43 1.71 -18.44
C GLU A 118 4.97 2.09 -18.76
N ARG A 119 4.57 3.30 -18.36
CA ARG A 119 3.31 4.00 -18.69
C ARG A 119 2.02 3.42 -18.11
N TYR A 120 2.11 2.37 -17.31
CA TYR A 120 0.97 1.85 -16.54
C TYR A 120 0.94 2.54 -15.18
N ASP A 121 -0.19 3.13 -14.84
CA ASP A 121 -0.41 3.76 -13.55
C ASP A 121 -0.88 2.69 -12.56
N TYR A 122 0.06 2.09 -11.83
CA TYR A 122 -0.26 1.03 -10.88
C TYR A 122 -0.61 1.62 -9.51
N MET A 123 -1.91 1.79 -9.26
CA MET A 123 -2.44 2.38 -8.03
C MET A 123 -2.39 1.40 -6.86
N GLY A 124 -3.25 0.37 -6.87
CA GLY A 124 -3.12 -0.77 -5.97
C GLY A 124 -2.00 -1.66 -6.46
N PHE A 125 -0.95 -1.86 -5.66
CA PHE A 125 0.14 -2.78 -5.97
C PHE A 125 0.60 -3.52 -4.72
N ILE A 126 0.70 -4.85 -4.83
CA ILE A 126 1.17 -5.73 -3.76
C ILE A 126 2.00 -6.88 -4.34
N ALA A 127 3.09 -7.26 -3.65
CA ALA A 127 3.83 -8.48 -3.97
C ALA A 127 3.36 -9.65 -3.11
N HIS A 128 3.45 -10.86 -3.65
CA HIS A 128 3.25 -12.07 -2.87
C HIS A 128 4.34 -12.18 -1.80
N PRO A 129 4.00 -12.48 -0.52
CA PRO A 129 4.93 -12.38 0.60
C PRO A 129 6.09 -13.39 0.55
N THR A 130 5.94 -14.47 -0.23
CA THR A 130 6.92 -15.57 -0.31
C THR A 130 7.25 -16.01 -1.74
N ASP A 131 6.57 -15.47 -2.76
CA ASP A 131 6.78 -15.84 -4.17
C ASP A 131 7.30 -14.60 -4.90
N ALA A 132 8.61 -14.55 -5.11
CA ALA A 132 9.28 -13.40 -5.71
C ALA A 132 8.84 -13.12 -7.16
N ASN A 133 8.18 -14.08 -7.83
CA ASN A 133 7.69 -13.91 -9.19
C ASN A 133 6.27 -13.35 -9.27
N ARG A 134 5.54 -13.32 -8.16
CA ARG A 134 4.10 -13.08 -8.17
C ARG A 134 3.74 -11.73 -7.59
N PHE A 135 3.20 -10.86 -8.43
CA PHE A 135 2.67 -9.54 -8.05
C PHE A 135 1.20 -9.42 -8.42
N TYR A 136 0.49 -8.55 -7.72
CA TYR A 136 -0.89 -8.19 -8.03
C TYR A 136 -1.02 -6.68 -8.13
N ALA A 137 -1.81 -6.22 -9.09
CA ALA A 137 -1.99 -4.80 -9.33
C ALA A 137 -3.39 -4.45 -9.85
N SER A 138 -3.71 -3.17 -9.74
CA SER A 138 -4.84 -2.48 -10.35
C SER A 138 -4.39 -1.07 -10.75
N GLY A 139 -5.24 -0.31 -11.43
CA GLY A 139 -4.98 1.08 -11.79
C GLY A 139 -5.38 1.35 -13.23
N HIS A 140 -4.54 2.07 -13.99
CA HIS A 140 -4.91 2.56 -15.32
C HIS A 140 -3.90 2.14 -16.41
N PRO A 141 -4.38 1.67 -17.58
CA PRO A 141 -3.52 1.47 -18.73
C PRO A 141 -3.23 2.81 -19.45
N PRO A 142 -2.19 2.87 -20.31
CA PRO A 142 -1.82 4.07 -21.06
C PRO A 142 -2.94 4.66 -21.93
N GLU A 143 -3.83 3.80 -22.45
CA GLU A 143 -4.98 4.15 -23.28
C GLU A 143 -6.18 4.70 -22.49
N GLY A 144 -6.12 4.66 -21.16
CA GLY A 144 -7.19 5.08 -20.26
C GLY A 144 -8.20 3.97 -19.92
N GLY A 145 -8.99 4.19 -18.87
CA GLY A 145 -9.86 3.18 -18.26
C GLY A 145 -9.24 2.56 -17.00
N ASN A 146 -9.80 1.46 -16.51
CA ASN A 146 -9.35 0.78 -15.30
C ASN A 146 -8.94 -0.66 -15.63
N LEU A 147 -7.81 -1.11 -15.07
CA LEU A 147 -7.19 -2.41 -15.32
C LEU A 147 -7.94 -3.61 -14.71
N GLY A 148 -8.83 -3.37 -13.75
CA GLY A 148 -9.37 -4.42 -12.88
C GLY A 148 -8.28 -5.02 -11.98
N PHE A 149 -8.55 -6.22 -11.44
CA PHE A 149 -7.56 -6.94 -10.66
C PHE A 149 -6.68 -7.81 -11.56
N GLN A 150 -5.37 -7.54 -11.56
CA GLN A 150 -4.39 -8.21 -12.41
C GLN A 150 -3.34 -8.95 -11.60
N VAL A 151 -2.77 -9.98 -12.21
CA VAL A 151 -1.64 -10.75 -11.68
C VAL A 151 -0.47 -10.76 -12.66
N SER A 152 0.73 -10.62 -12.14
CA SER A 152 1.97 -10.99 -12.82
C SER A 152 2.55 -12.23 -12.17
N ARG A 153 3.11 -13.12 -12.98
CA ARG A 153 3.81 -14.34 -12.54
C ARG A 153 5.28 -14.36 -12.98
N ASN A 154 5.80 -13.22 -13.42
CA ASN A 154 7.15 -13.05 -13.92
C ASN A 154 7.72 -11.68 -13.52
N GLN A 155 7.58 -11.34 -12.23
CA GLN A 155 8.16 -10.12 -11.64
C GLN A 155 7.67 -8.81 -12.29
N GLY A 156 6.43 -8.77 -12.78
CA GLY A 156 5.80 -7.57 -13.31
C GLY A 156 6.09 -7.27 -14.79
N VAL A 157 6.75 -8.20 -15.50
CA VAL A 157 7.04 -8.06 -16.94
C VAL A 157 5.74 -8.13 -17.75
N ASP A 158 4.93 -9.16 -17.47
CA ASP A 158 3.61 -9.35 -18.07
C ASP A 158 2.52 -9.45 -17.01
N TRP A 159 1.32 -9.05 -17.41
CA TRP A 159 0.15 -8.96 -16.54
C TRP A 159 -1.07 -9.59 -17.21
N GLN A 160 -1.87 -10.28 -16.40
CA GLN A 160 -3.12 -10.88 -16.81
C GLN A 160 -4.23 -10.38 -15.89
N GLU A 161 -5.32 -9.87 -16.47
CA GLU A 161 -6.55 -9.60 -15.71
C GLU A 161 -7.17 -10.92 -15.23
N VAL A 162 -7.51 -10.97 -13.95
CA VAL A 162 -8.08 -12.15 -13.29
C VAL A 162 -9.56 -11.95 -13.01
N SER A 163 -9.94 -10.79 -12.50
CA SER A 163 -11.30 -10.48 -12.07
C SER A 163 -11.52 -8.97 -11.91
N MET A 164 -12.72 -8.58 -11.47
CA MET A 164 -13.07 -7.18 -11.15
C MET A 164 -12.83 -6.23 -12.33
N SER A 165 -13.23 -6.64 -13.54
CA SER A 165 -13.02 -5.87 -14.77
C SER A 165 -13.54 -4.44 -14.65
N GLY A 166 -12.71 -3.47 -15.02
CA GLY A 166 -13.06 -2.05 -14.95
C GLY A 166 -13.08 -1.44 -13.54
N VAL A 167 -12.65 -2.19 -12.51
CA VAL A 167 -12.43 -1.66 -11.15
C VAL A 167 -11.05 -1.03 -11.04
N ASP A 168 -10.98 0.05 -10.27
CA ASP A 168 -9.72 0.62 -9.79
C ASP A 168 -9.62 0.44 -8.27
N PHE A 169 -8.85 -0.55 -7.86
CA PHE A 169 -8.38 -0.66 -6.49
C PHE A 169 -7.23 0.35 -6.26
N HIS A 170 -7.53 1.45 -5.58
CA HIS A 170 -6.53 2.44 -5.17
C HIS A 170 -5.60 1.94 -4.08
N ALA A 171 -6.08 1.05 -3.21
CA ALA A 171 -5.28 0.47 -2.14
C ALA A 171 -5.58 -1.03 -2.06
N MET A 172 -4.52 -1.83 -1.96
CA MET A 172 -4.63 -3.26 -1.74
C MET A 172 -3.67 -3.73 -0.64
N ALA A 173 -3.98 -4.85 -0.02
CA ALA A 173 -3.09 -5.55 0.92
C ALA A 173 -3.32 -7.06 0.86
N ILE A 174 -2.25 -7.83 0.95
CA ILE A 174 -2.27 -9.30 1.02
C ILE A 174 -1.95 -9.73 2.45
N ALA A 175 -2.61 -10.78 2.94
CA ALA A 175 -2.32 -11.33 4.26
C ALA A 175 -1.03 -12.18 4.22
N PRO A 176 0.05 -11.80 4.95
CA PRO A 176 1.30 -12.54 4.91
C PRO A 176 1.18 -14.00 5.37
N SER A 177 0.31 -14.27 6.35
CA SER A 177 0.05 -15.61 6.90
C SER A 177 -0.88 -16.48 6.04
N ARG A 178 -1.67 -15.87 5.15
CA ARG A 178 -2.63 -16.54 4.24
C ARG A 178 -2.71 -15.78 2.91
N PRO A 179 -1.74 -15.97 2.00
CA PRO A 179 -1.62 -15.15 0.78
C PRO A 179 -2.76 -15.33 -0.25
N ASP A 180 -3.66 -16.28 -0.02
CA ASP A 180 -4.95 -16.39 -0.70
C ASP A 180 -5.93 -15.25 -0.32
N ILE A 181 -5.69 -14.59 0.80
CA ILE A 181 -6.52 -13.48 1.28
C ILE A 181 -5.94 -12.14 0.84
N ILE A 182 -6.73 -11.41 0.05
CA ILE A 182 -6.38 -10.09 -0.46
C ILE A 182 -7.54 -9.13 -0.16
N TYR A 183 -7.20 -7.95 0.33
CA TYR A 183 -8.12 -6.85 0.56
C TYR A 183 -7.90 -5.77 -0.46
N GLY A 184 -8.98 -5.11 -0.89
CA GLY A 184 -8.93 -4.03 -1.86
C GLY A 184 -9.95 -2.94 -1.55
N LEU A 185 -9.53 -1.69 -1.65
CA LEU A 185 -10.41 -0.52 -1.65
C LEU A 185 -10.57 -0.01 -3.08
N ALA A 186 -11.76 -0.20 -3.65
CA ALA A 186 -12.11 0.24 -4.98
C ALA A 186 -12.74 1.66 -4.97
N THR A 187 -12.19 2.56 -5.77
CA THR A 187 -12.60 3.98 -5.83
C THR A 187 -13.30 4.34 -7.13
N SER A 188 -13.12 3.54 -8.18
CA SER A 188 -13.81 3.62 -9.48
C SER A 188 -14.26 2.24 -9.96
N GLY A 189 -15.26 2.20 -10.85
CA GLY A 189 -15.96 0.96 -11.22
C GLY A 189 -16.95 0.52 -10.13
N GLU A 190 -16.90 -0.75 -9.73
CA GLU A 190 -17.61 -1.26 -8.55
C GLU A 190 -16.89 -0.80 -7.27
N ARG A 191 -17.42 0.24 -6.63
CA ARG A 191 -16.76 0.92 -5.50
C ARG A 191 -17.03 0.22 -4.16
N GLY A 192 -16.07 0.26 -3.25
CA GLY A 192 -16.22 -0.24 -1.89
C GLY A 192 -14.98 -0.94 -1.35
N PHE A 193 -15.12 -1.55 -0.18
CA PHE A 193 -14.08 -2.39 0.41
C PHE A 193 -14.40 -3.85 0.10
N PHE A 194 -13.45 -4.58 -0.45
CA PHE A 194 -13.62 -5.97 -0.87
C PHE A 194 -12.56 -6.86 -0.23
N VAL A 195 -12.93 -8.12 -0.02
CA VAL A 195 -11.99 -9.18 0.34
C VAL A 195 -12.13 -10.34 -0.65
N SER A 196 -11.00 -10.89 -1.05
CA SER A 196 -10.91 -12.18 -1.73
C SER A 196 -10.30 -13.20 -0.77
N HIS A 197 -10.74 -14.45 -0.88
CA HIS A 197 -10.20 -15.61 -0.14
C HIS A 197 -9.62 -16.68 -1.08
N ASP A 198 -9.37 -16.32 -2.34
CA ASP A 198 -8.92 -17.25 -3.39
C ASP A 198 -7.90 -16.59 -4.35
N ALA A 199 -7.04 -15.74 -3.79
CA ALA A 199 -5.99 -14.99 -4.50
C ALA A 199 -6.53 -14.07 -5.62
N GLY A 200 -7.70 -13.48 -5.37
CA GLY A 200 -8.35 -12.50 -6.24
C GLY A 200 -9.14 -13.09 -7.41
N GLN A 201 -9.50 -14.38 -7.37
CA GLN A 201 -10.40 -14.98 -8.37
C GLN A 201 -11.84 -14.52 -8.15
N THR A 202 -12.29 -14.47 -6.89
CA THR A 202 -13.58 -13.95 -6.49
C THR A 202 -13.45 -12.96 -5.33
N TRP A 203 -14.39 -12.02 -5.25
CA TRP A 203 -14.38 -10.94 -4.28
C TRP A 203 -15.75 -10.80 -3.62
N VAL A 204 -15.72 -10.50 -2.32
CA VAL A 204 -16.90 -10.21 -1.50
C VAL A 204 -16.80 -8.78 -1.00
N GLN A 205 -17.78 -7.96 -1.34
CA GLN A 205 -17.90 -6.61 -0.80
C GLN A 205 -18.23 -6.68 0.70
N GLN A 206 -17.46 -5.95 1.50
CA GLN A 206 -17.69 -5.81 2.94
C GLN A 206 -18.46 -4.52 3.24
N PRO A 207 -19.25 -4.49 4.32
CA PRO A 207 -19.99 -3.30 4.70
C PRO A 207 -19.09 -2.14 5.16
N ALA A 208 -17.87 -2.44 5.64
CA ALA A 208 -16.91 -1.45 6.14
C ALA A 208 -17.51 -0.44 7.15
N ASN A 209 -18.36 -0.93 8.05
CA ASN A 209 -19.04 -0.07 9.03
C ASN A 209 -18.02 0.61 9.95
N GLY A 210 -18.15 1.92 10.14
CA GLY A 210 -17.25 2.71 11.00
C GLY A 210 -15.97 3.20 10.32
N LEU A 211 -15.73 2.85 9.05
CA LEU A 211 -14.65 3.44 8.26
C LEU A 211 -15.11 4.80 7.70
N GLU A 212 -14.81 5.87 8.44
CA GLU A 212 -15.33 7.23 8.17
C GLU A 212 -14.36 8.11 7.36
N ALA A 213 -13.13 7.63 7.12
CA ALA A 213 -12.12 8.33 6.36
C ALA A 213 -11.58 7.44 5.22
N MET A 214 -11.27 8.06 4.07
CA MET A 214 -10.72 7.34 2.92
C MET A 214 -9.31 6.82 3.24
N PRO A 215 -9.06 5.50 3.12
CA PRO A 215 -7.72 4.95 3.22
C PRO A 215 -6.77 5.45 2.13
N PHE A 216 -5.54 5.78 2.53
CA PHE A 216 -4.41 5.98 1.62
C PHE A 216 -3.74 4.65 1.30
N SER A 217 -3.56 3.81 2.33
CA SER A 217 -2.95 2.49 2.19
C SER A 217 -3.59 1.49 3.16
N LEU A 218 -3.47 0.21 2.81
CA LEU A 218 -3.88 -0.92 3.63
C LEU A 218 -2.66 -1.74 4.05
N LYS A 219 -2.73 -2.35 5.23
CA LYS A 219 -1.79 -3.37 5.72
C LYS A 219 -2.56 -4.46 6.44
N VAL A 220 -2.20 -5.71 6.21
CA VAL A 220 -2.75 -6.85 6.96
C VAL A 220 -1.75 -7.25 8.02
N ASP A 221 -2.26 -7.62 9.19
CA ASP A 221 -1.43 -8.14 10.27
C ASP A 221 -0.73 -9.46 9.84
N PRO A 222 0.59 -9.57 10.02
CA PRO A 222 1.34 -10.76 9.59
C PRO A 222 0.96 -12.03 10.35
N LEU A 223 0.40 -11.91 11.56
CA LEU A 223 -0.02 -13.01 12.43
C LEU A 223 -1.54 -13.24 12.42
N ASN A 224 -2.33 -12.27 11.95
CA ASN A 224 -3.78 -12.40 11.84
C ASN A 224 -4.30 -11.87 10.48
N ALA A 225 -4.63 -12.79 9.57
CA ALA A 225 -5.14 -12.47 8.24
C ALA A 225 -6.49 -11.70 8.23
N GLU A 226 -7.23 -11.66 9.34
CA GLU A 226 -8.50 -10.92 9.45
C GLU A 226 -8.31 -9.50 10.02
N ARG A 227 -7.14 -9.21 10.58
CA ARG A 227 -6.81 -7.87 11.09
C ARG A 227 -6.22 -7.02 9.98
N VAL A 228 -6.92 -5.93 9.63
CA VAL A 228 -6.50 -4.99 8.58
C VAL A 228 -6.41 -3.59 9.18
N VAL A 229 -5.33 -2.88 8.86
CA VAL A 229 -5.07 -1.51 9.29
C VAL A 229 -5.04 -0.61 8.07
N ALA A 230 -5.75 0.51 8.13
CA ALA A 230 -5.82 1.52 7.10
C ALA A 230 -5.17 2.83 7.58
N THR A 231 -4.24 3.37 6.79
CA THR A 231 -3.74 4.75 7.02
C THR A 231 -4.74 5.74 6.43
N THR A 232 -5.12 6.77 7.19
CA THR A 232 -6.10 7.79 6.74
C THR A 232 -5.69 9.18 7.23
N GLN A 233 -6.34 10.21 6.69
CA GLN A 233 -6.22 11.58 7.19
C GLN A 233 -6.58 11.71 8.68
N ALA A 234 -7.52 10.91 9.18
CA ALA A 234 -8.01 11.00 10.55
C ALA A 234 -7.19 10.15 11.54
N GLY A 235 -6.17 9.44 11.07
CA GLY A 235 -5.39 8.47 11.85
C GLY A 235 -5.47 7.06 11.27
N LEU A 236 -5.03 6.08 12.05
CA LEU A 236 -5.16 4.67 11.68
C LEU A 236 -6.55 4.15 12.01
N TYR A 237 -7.21 3.53 11.04
CA TYR A 237 -8.39 2.70 11.30
C TYR A 237 -7.97 1.23 11.33
N GLU A 238 -8.60 0.45 12.20
CA GLU A 238 -8.39 -0.98 12.32
C GLU A 238 -9.71 -1.73 12.20
N SER A 239 -9.68 -2.84 11.46
CA SER A 239 -10.66 -3.90 11.49
C SER A 239 -10.02 -5.17 12.04
N GLN A 240 -10.78 -5.94 12.83
CA GLN A 240 -10.38 -7.25 13.37
C GLN A 240 -11.20 -8.39 12.75
N ASP A 241 -12.10 -8.09 11.80
CA ASP A 241 -13.11 -8.99 11.26
C ASP A 241 -13.17 -8.96 9.72
N ALA A 242 -11.99 -8.88 9.09
CA ALA A 242 -11.80 -8.88 7.65
C ALA A 242 -12.49 -7.70 6.94
N GLY A 243 -12.51 -6.53 7.58
CA GLY A 243 -13.03 -5.29 7.01
C GLY A 243 -14.54 -5.08 7.14
N LYS A 244 -15.24 -5.88 7.95
CA LYS A 244 -16.69 -5.71 8.19
C LYS A 244 -16.96 -4.52 9.11
N THR A 245 -16.20 -4.40 10.18
CA THR A 245 -16.26 -3.29 11.13
C THR A 245 -14.89 -2.67 11.32
N TRP A 246 -14.88 -1.35 11.48
CA TRP A 246 -13.68 -0.54 11.65
C TRP A 246 -13.82 0.38 12.83
N SER A 247 -12.69 0.67 13.47
CA SER A 247 -12.58 1.66 14.54
C SER A 247 -11.30 2.46 14.38
N LEU A 248 -11.36 3.75 14.72
CA LEU A 248 -10.18 4.60 14.78
C LEU A 248 -9.31 4.21 15.97
N ILE A 249 -7.99 4.06 15.76
CA ILE A 249 -7.00 3.89 16.82
C ILE A 249 -6.79 5.25 17.51
N PRO A 250 -7.28 5.45 18.75
CA PRO A 250 -7.40 6.79 19.33
C PRO A 250 -6.07 7.55 19.48
N SER A 251 -4.97 6.81 19.72
CA SER A 251 -3.62 7.38 19.89
C SER A 251 -3.09 8.09 18.62
N THR A 252 -3.71 7.84 17.47
CA THR A 252 -3.28 8.37 16.16
C THR A 252 -4.17 9.51 15.64
N ALA A 253 -5.27 9.81 16.34
CA ALA A 253 -6.29 10.77 15.87
C ALA A 253 -5.78 12.21 15.71
N THR A 254 -4.77 12.61 16.50
CA THR A 254 -4.22 13.98 16.51
C THR A 254 -2.88 14.09 15.80
N ALA A 255 -2.34 12.96 15.32
CA ALA A 255 -1.10 12.90 14.59
C ALA A 255 -1.11 11.68 13.66
N PRO A 256 -1.68 11.85 12.46
CA PRO A 256 -1.86 10.76 11.52
C PRO A 256 -0.53 10.08 11.18
N ILE A 257 -0.63 8.77 10.95
CA ILE A 257 0.45 7.94 10.42
C ILE A 257 0.22 7.81 8.92
N VAL A 258 1.21 8.24 8.13
CA VAL A 258 1.12 8.28 6.65
C VAL A 258 1.70 7.00 6.07
N GLY A 259 2.99 6.75 6.30
CA GLY A 259 3.64 5.48 5.99
C GLY A 259 3.51 4.48 7.13
N LEU A 260 3.18 3.23 6.82
CA LEU A 260 2.98 2.17 7.81
C LEU A 260 3.57 0.85 7.32
N ALA A 261 4.31 0.16 8.19
CA ALA A 261 4.73 -1.22 8.00
C ALA A 261 4.42 -2.05 9.25
N LEU A 262 4.05 -3.31 9.04
CA LEU A 262 3.81 -4.29 10.10
C LEU A 262 4.83 -5.41 9.96
N GLN A 263 5.36 -5.87 11.09
CA GLN A 263 6.36 -6.93 11.17
C GLN A 263 5.97 -7.92 12.26
N ALA A 264 6.13 -9.22 12.00
CA ALA A 264 6.03 -10.22 13.05
C ALA A 264 7.34 -10.29 13.85
N ASP A 265 7.23 -10.26 15.18
CA ASP A 265 8.31 -10.45 16.14
C ASP A 265 7.86 -11.52 17.14
N GLY A 266 8.19 -12.77 16.83
CA GLY A 266 7.66 -13.93 17.56
C GLY A 266 6.14 -14.06 17.40
N ASP A 267 5.41 -14.01 18.51
CA ASP A 267 3.94 -14.09 18.59
C ASP A 267 3.26 -12.71 18.59
N ARG A 268 4.03 -11.64 18.35
CA ARG A 268 3.55 -10.26 18.39
C ARG A 268 3.72 -9.55 17.06
N THR A 269 2.77 -8.70 16.73
CA THR A 269 2.89 -7.73 15.65
C THR A 269 3.52 -6.43 16.15
N VAL A 270 4.59 -6.00 15.50
CA VAL A 270 5.23 -4.69 15.68
C VAL A 270 4.79 -3.77 14.54
N MET A 271 4.36 -2.57 14.86
CA MET A 271 3.95 -1.55 13.89
C MET A 271 5.00 -0.45 13.84
N PHE A 272 5.42 -0.07 12.64
CA PHE A 272 6.29 1.08 12.39
C PHE A 272 5.52 2.10 11.56
N GLY A 273 5.32 3.30 12.12
CA GLY A 273 4.47 4.33 11.54
C GLY A 273 5.19 5.66 11.41
N TYR A 274 5.21 6.24 10.22
CA TYR A 274 5.71 7.60 10.03
C TYR A 274 4.62 8.60 10.42
N ARG A 275 4.81 9.22 11.57
CA ARG A 275 3.89 10.19 12.16
C ARG A 275 4.21 11.58 11.65
N VAL A 276 3.17 12.32 11.25
CA VAL A 276 3.31 13.72 10.84
C VAL A 276 2.58 14.61 11.83
N SER A 277 3.32 15.49 12.51
CA SER A 277 2.73 16.51 13.37
C SER A 277 3.68 17.69 13.59
N PRO A 278 3.19 18.90 13.89
CA PRO A 278 4.03 20.10 14.03
C PRO A 278 5.18 19.99 15.05
N ALA A 279 5.05 19.13 16.05
CA ALA A 279 6.02 19.01 17.15
C ALA A 279 6.77 17.66 17.17
N ASN A 280 6.26 16.63 16.49
CA ASN A 280 6.62 15.23 16.71
C ASN A 280 6.54 14.43 15.39
N THR A 281 7.26 14.90 14.36
CA THR A 281 7.39 14.16 13.09
C THR A 281 8.54 13.18 13.17
N GLY A 282 8.33 11.96 12.67
CA GLY A 282 9.36 10.92 12.61
C GLY A 282 8.77 9.52 12.49
N LEU A 283 9.65 8.52 12.51
CA LEU A 283 9.26 7.12 12.58
C LEU A 283 9.00 6.73 14.03
N TYR A 284 7.81 6.20 14.29
CA TYR A 284 7.39 5.68 15.59
C TYR A 284 7.21 4.18 15.53
N ARG A 285 7.35 3.53 16.68
CA ARG A 285 7.14 2.09 16.85
C ARG A 285 6.05 1.84 17.88
N SER A 286 5.22 0.84 17.61
CA SER A 286 4.24 0.30 18.55
C SER A 286 4.39 -1.22 18.64
N VAL A 287 4.23 -1.74 19.85
CA VAL A 287 4.27 -3.18 20.18
C VAL A 287 2.98 -3.66 20.84
N ASP A 288 1.92 -2.85 20.79
CA ASP A 288 0.64 -3.08 21.47
C ASP A 288 -0.55 -2.77 20.55
N ASN A 289 -0.39 -3.08 19.25
CA ASN A 289 -1.38 -2.84 18.20
C ASN A 289 -1.78 -1.37 18.03
N GLY A 290 -0.84 -0.46 18.24
CA GLY A 290 -1.03 0.97 18.04
C GLY A 290 -1.63 1.70 19.24
N GLN A 291 -1.80 1.05 20.40
CA GLN A 291 -2.30 1.71 21.61
C GLN A 291 -1.30 2.77 22.11
N THR A 292 -0.01 2.44 22.12
CA THR A 292 1.08 3.37 22.45
C THR A 292 2.15 3.36 21.37
N TRP A 293 2.83 4.50 21.23
CA TRP A 293 3.85 4.73 20.21
C TRP A 293 5.07 5.41 20.84
N GLU A 294 6.24 4.82 20.64
CA GLU A 294 7.53 5.41 21.01
C GLU A 294 8.22 5.99 19.78
N LEU A 295 8.92 7.12 19.93
CA LEU A 295 9.75 7.65 18.85
C LEU A 295 10.89 6.66 18.60
N TRP A 296 10.95 6.14 17.38
CA TRP A 296 11.92 5.12 16.97
C TRP A 296 13.10 5.72 16.21
N SER A 297 12.82 6.67 15.32
CA SER A 297 13.83 7.45 14.61
C SER A 297 13.29 8.81 14.18
N SER A 298 14.08 9.87 14.34
CA SER A 298 13.75 11.23 13.88
C SER A 298 14.78 11.78 12.89
N ASN A 299 15.81 11.01 12.54
CA ASN A 299 16.97 11.47 11.79
C ASN A 299 17.17 10.60 10.54
N GLY A 300 17.66 11.20 9.45
CA GLY A 300 17.96 10.50 8.20
C GLY A 300 16.75 10.15 7.32
N LEU A 301 15.54 10.54 7.75
CA LEU A 301 14.31 10.49 6.95
C LEU A 301 13.84 11.93 6.68
N GLU A 302 14.37 12.55 5.63
CA GLU A 302 13.93 13.88 5.23
C GLU A 302 12.57 13.83 4.52
N GLY A 303 11.74 14.85 4.74
CA GLY A 303 10.39 14.92 4.17
C GLY A 303 9.36 14.04 4.89
N THR A 304 8.28 13.72 4.19
CA THR A 304 7.17 12.88 4.63
C THR A 304 7.27 11.49 4.01
N VAL A 305 7.57 10.48 4.81
CA VAL A 305 7.58 9.09 4.34
C VAL A 305 6.16 8.64 4.01
N LEU A 306 5.93 8.30 2.74
CA LEU A 306 4.66 7.83 2.21
C LEU A 306 4.55 6.31 2.27
N TYR A 307 5.64 5.60 1.95
CA TYR A 307 5.69 4.14 1.94
C TYR A 307 6.84 3.64 2.78
N LEU A 308 6.57 2.59 3.56
CA LEU A 308 7.53 1.89 4.40
C LEU A 308 7.39 0.39 4.14
N ALA A 309 8.51 -0.28 3.89
CA ALA A 309 8.56 -1.71 3.66
C ALA A 309 9.67 -2.35 4.50
N VAL A 310 9.38 -3.54 5.04
CA VAL A 310 10.31 -4.34 5.83
C VAL A 310 10.62 -5.59 5.03
N ALA A 311 11.89 -5.95 4.92
CA ALA A 311 12.28 -7.16 4.20
C ALA A 311 11.84 -8.41 4.99
N SER A 312 11.05 -9.29 4.35
CA SER A 312 10.63 -10.55 4.97
C SER A 312 11.79 -11.50 5.22
N SER A 313 12.85 -11.42 4.39
CA SER A 313 14.07 -12.22 4.53
C SER A 313 15.04 -11.70 5.61
N ASN A 314 14.88 -10.44 6.07
CA ASN A 314 15.73 -9.87 7.11
C ASN A 314 15.02 -8.72 7.83
N ALA A 315 14.61 -9.00 9.07
CA ALA A 315 13.90 -8.08 9.95
C ALA A 315 14.65 -6.78 10.32
N GLN A 316 15.94 -6.64 9.96
CA GLN A 316 16.71 -5.40 10.17
C GLN A 316 16.72 -4.48 8.95
N ILE A 317 16.32 -4.97 7.77
CA ILE A 317 16.36 -4.20 6.52
C ILE A 317 15.01 -3.56 6.25
N PHE A 318 15.01 -2.23 6.20
CA PHE A 318 13.82 -1.44 5.90
C PHE A 318 14.12 -0.54 4.69
N TYR A 319 13.08 -0.27 3.93
CA TYR A 319 13.07 0.74 2.88
C TYR A 319 11.93 1.72 3.11
N ALA A 320 12.19 2.99 2.81
CA ALA A 320 11.20 4.04 2.87
C ALA A 320 11.26 4.90 1.60
N ILE A 321 10.12 5.43 1.17
CA ILE A 321 10.05 6.43 0.10
C ILE A 321 9.24 7.62 0.58
N ASN A 322 9.78 8.84 0.38
CA ASN A 322 9.12 10.08 0.75
C ASN A 322 8.32 10.72 -0.40
N GLU A 323 7.69 11.86 -0.14
CA GLU A 323 6.90 12.64 -1.10
C GLU A 323 7.70 13.22 -2.27
N ASN A 324 9.03 13.24 -2.16
CA ASN A 324 9.95 13.70 -3.20
C ASN A 324 10.58 12.52 -3.96
N ASN A 325 10.06 11.29 -3.79
CA ASN A 325 10.56 10.06 -4.39
C ASN A 325 12.00 9.70 -3.98
N ILE A 326 12.48 10.26 -2.86
CA ILE A 326 13.77 9.88 -2.27
C ILE A 326 13.59 8.53 -1.58
N VAL A 327 14.49 7.59 -1.89
CA VAL A 327 14.47 6.25 -1.33
C VAL A 327 15.49 6.17 -0.20
N PHE A 328 15.08 5.71 0.96
CA PHE A 328 15.96 5.51 2.12
C PHE A 328 16.06 4.02 2.46
N GLN A 329 17.19 3.63 3.03
CA GLN A 329 17.41 2.30 3.59
C GLN A 329 17.88 2.38 5.04
N SER A 330 17.34 1.49 5.86
CA SER A 330 17.87 1.16 7.18
C SER A 330 18.39 -0.27 7.20
N GLN A 331 19.47 -0.49 7.95
CA GLN A 331 20.06 -1.81 8.16
C GLN A 331 20.04 -2.25 9.64
N ASP A 332 19.38 -1.48 10.52
CA ASP A 332 19.36 -1.66 11.97
C ASP A 332 17.94 -1.63 12.55
N GLY A 333 16.97 -2.07 11.76
CA GLY A 333 15.57 -2.18 12.16
C GLY A 333 14.85 -0.82 12.19
N GLY A 334 15.25 0.12 11.32
CA GLY A 334 14.63 1.44 11.20
C GLY A 334 15.14 2.49 12.18
N LYS A 335 16.26 2.26 12.88
CA LYS A 335 16.81 3.22 13.85
C LYS A 335 17.62 4.31 13.16
N THR A 336 18.46 3.93 12.19
CA THR A 336 19.21 4.85 11.33
C THR A 336 18.88 4.62 9.87
N TRP A 337 18.94 5.71 9.10
CA TRP A 337 18.52 5.74 7.71
C TRP A 337 19.55 6.46 6.86
N ASN A 338 19.80 5.92 5.67
CA ASN A 338 20.61 6.54 4.64
C ASN A 338 19.78 6.67 3.36
N GLU A 339 19.90 7.81 2.69
CA GLU A 339 19.41 7.96 1.32
C GLU A 339 20.17 7.01 0.39
N LEU A 340 19.43 6.35 -0.50
CA LEU A 340 19.98 5.52 -1.57
C LEU A 340 20.11 6.37 -2.83
N SER A 341 21.33 6.42 -3.36
CA SER A 341 21.62 6.99 -4.67
C SER A 341 21.21 6.08 -5.83
#